data_AF-A0A671EDA7-F1
#
_entry.id   AF-A0A671EDA7-F1
#
_cell.length_a   1.000
_cell.length_b   1.000
_cell.length_c   1.000
_cell.angle_alpha   90.00
_cell.angle_beta   90.00
_cell.angle_gamma   90.00
#
_symmetry.space_group_name_H-M   'P 1'
#
loop_
_entity.id
_entity.type
_entity.pdbx_description
1 polymer ?
#
loop_
_entity_poly.entity_id
_entity_poly.type
_entity_poly.pdbx_seq_one_letter_code
_entity_poly.pdbx_strand_id
1 'polypeptide(L)' 'MARYVLCNWKGRFWPAKVLSRSRTSPQSKRKQSCSLQVEILSVHKKIQVKNRDVKILNESQIESIASSLVAQTSNLGTC' A
#
# COMPACT_ATOMS: atom_id res chain seq x y z
N MET A 1 12.73 -8.80 -5.04
CA MET A 1 11.65 -7.97 -5.63
C MET A 1 11.04 -7.03 -4.60
N ALA A 2 10.67 -5.82 -5.02
CA ALA A 2 9.86 -4.92 -4.21
C ALA A 2 8.38 -5.35 -4.25
N ARG A 3 7.67 -5.23 -3.12
CA ARG A 3 6.22 -5.50 -3.05
C ARG A 3 5.48 -4.19 -2.89
N TYR A 4 4.46 -3.97 -3.72
CA TYR A 4 3.57 -2.83 -3.65
C TYR A 4 2.26 -3.18 -2.96
N VAL A 5 1.74 -2.23 -2.19
CA VAL A 5 0.52 -2.40 -1.40
C VAL A 5 -0.28 -1.10 -1.38
N LEU A 6 -1.57 -1.20 -1.08
CA LEU A 6 -2.37 -0.08 -0.59
C LEU A 6 -2.36 -0.11 0.94
N CYS A 7 -1.91 0.96 1.57
CA CYS A 7 -1.99 1.11 3.03
C CYS A 7 -3.01 2.19 3.41
N ASN A 8 -3.75 1.98 4.50
CA ASN A 8 -4.59 3.04 5.04
C ASN A 8 -3.72 4.10 5.73
N TRP A 9 -3.76 5.33 5.21
CA TRP A 9 -3.14 6.49 5.82
C TRP A 9 -4.12 7.67 5.81
N LYS A 10 -4.39 8.25 6.98
CA LYS A 10 -5.37 9.32 7.19
C LYS A 10 -6.77 8.99 6.63
N GLY A 11 -7.21 7.74 6.76
CA GLY A 11 -8.55 7.31 6.35
C GLY A 11 -8.72 7.02 4.86
N ARG A 12 -7.65 7.10 4.06
CA ARG A 12 -7.66 6.74 2.63
C ARG A 12 -6.62 5.68 2.34
N PHE A 13 -6.84 4.90 1.29
CA PHE A 13 -5.84 3.96 0.78
C PHE A 13 -4.83 4.69 -0.09
N TRP A 14 -3.55 4.52 0.23
CA TRP A 14 -2.44 5.12 -0.49
C TRP A 14 -1.53 4.04 -1.08
N PRO A 15 -1.03 4.23 -2.31
CA PRO A 15 0.02 3.38 -2.88
C PRO A 15 1.31 3.48 -2.07
N ALA A 16 1.86 2.32 -1.68
CA ALA A 16 3.07 2.26 -0.88
C ALA A 16 3.98 1.10 -1.28
N LYS A 17 5.28 1.31 -1.10
CA LYS A 17 6.33 0.29 -1.27
C LYS A 17 6.67 -0.31 0.09
N VAL A 18 6.72 -1.64 0.17
CA VAL A 18 7.16 -2.32 1.40
C VAL A 18 8.68 -2.19 1.53
N LEU A 19 9.15 -1.66 2.66
CA LEU A 19 10.57 -1.48 2.94
C LEU A 19 11.12 -2.67 3.74
N SER A 20 10.42 -3.05 4.80
CA SER A 20 10.81 -4.17 5.65
C SER A 20 9.57 -4.79 6.30
N ARG A 21 9.66 -6.10 6.55
CA ARG A 21 8.70 -6.81 7.38
C ARG A 21 9.37 -7.01 8.74
N SER A 22 8.87 -6.34 9.78
CA SER A 22 9.25 -6.70 11.14
C SER A 22 8.76 -8.12 11.41
N ARG A 23 9.69 -9.09 11.43
CA ARG A 23 9.44 -10.41 12.00
C ARG A 23 9.57 -10.25 13.51
N THR A 24 8.52 -10.58 14.23
CA THR A 24 8.53 -10.64 15.68
C THR A 24 9.60 -11.64 16.13
N SER A 25 10.46 -11.23 17.06
CA SER A 25 11.33 -12.16 17.79
C SER A 25 10.44 -13.09 18.65
N PRO A 26 10.86 -14.33 18.96
CA PRO A 26 10.04 -15.27 19.72
C PRO A 26 9.81 -14.88 21.19
N GLN A 27 10.36 -13.76 21.67
CA GLN A 27 10.64 -13.61 23.11
C GLN A 27 9.58 -12.91 23.95
N SER A 28 8.33 -12.71 23.49
CA SER A 28 7.27 -12.30 24.43
C SER A 28 5.90 -12.89 24.10
N LYS A 29 5.28 -13.50 25.11
CA LYS A 29 3.97 -14.17 25.08
C LYS A 29 2.77 -13.21 24.91
N ARG A 30 2.94 -12.04 24.29
CA ARG A 30 1.83 -11.13 23.95
C ARG A 30 1.58 -11.21 22.45
N LYS A 31 0.31 -11.34 22.05
CA LYS A 31 -0.19 -11.21 20.66
C LYS A 31 0.30 -9.89 20.05
N GLN A 32 1.51 -9.86 19.53
CA GLN A 32 2.09 -8.67 18.92
C GLN A 32 1.71 -8.71 17.45
N SER A 33 0.79 -7.83 17.06
CA SER A 33 0.27 -7.78 15.69
C SER A 33 1.42 -7.54 14.71
N CYS A 34 1.61 -8.46 13.76
CA CYS A 34 2.58 -8.30 12.68
C CYS A 34 2.36 -6.95 11.98
N SER A 35 3.41 -6.14 11.94
CA SER A 35 3.43 -4.84 11.28
C SER A 35 4.42 -4.82 10.13
N LEU A 36 4.20 -3.89 9.21
CA LEU A 36 5.02 -3.65 8.03
C LEU A 36 5.48 -2.20 8.04
N GLN A 37 6.73 -1.98 7.66
CA GLN A 37 7.22 -0.66 7.35
C GLN A 37 7.05 -0.42 5.86
N VAL A 38 6.37 0.67 5.51
CA VAL A 38 6.07 1.03 4.13
C VAL A 38 6.41 2.49 3.86
N GLU A 39 6.72 2.80 2.61
CA GLU A 39 6.90 4.16 2.10
C GLU A 39 5.74 4.53 1.18
N ILE A 40 5.01 5.59 1.52
CA ILE A 40 3.94 6.12 0.67
C ILE A 40 4.57 6.82 -0.53
N LEU A 41 4.25 6.35 -1.74
CA LEU A 41 4.92 6.79 -2.97
C LEU A 41 4.70 8.28 -3.26
N SER A 42 3.50 8.81 -3.01
CA SER A 42 3.17 10.20 -3.34
C SER A 42 3.90 11.24 -2.48
N VAL A 43 4.28 10.90 -1.24
CA VAL A 43 4.84 11.85 -0.27
C VAL A 43 6.15 11.39 0.35
N HIS A 44 6.71 10.26 -0.13
CA HIS A 44 7.95 9.64 0.35
C HIS A 44 7.99 9.45 1.88
N LYS A 45 6.80 9.30 2.50
CA LYS A 45 6.67 9.20 3.95
C LYS A 45 6.72 7.74 4.37
N LYS A 46 7.63 7.42 5.28
CA LYS A 46 7.75 6.09 5.89
C LYS A 46 6.84 5.97 7.10
N ILE A 47 6.01 4.93 7.13
CA ILE A 47 5.08 4.66 8.23
C ILE A 47 5.10 3.16 8.59
N GLN A 48 4.68 2.85 9.82
CA GLN A 48 4.44 1.49 10.26
C GLN A 48 2.93 1.21 10.26
N VAL A 49 2.51 0.15 9.59
CA VAL A 49 1.10 -0.23 9.44
C VAL A 49 0.90 -1.66 9.91
N LYS A 50 -0.28 -1.99 10.43
CA LYS A 50 -0.63 -3.37 10.77
C LYS A 50 -0.92 -4.13 9.48
N ASN A 51 -0.60 -5.43 9.43
CA ASN A 51 -0.88 -6.26 8.26
C ASN A 51 -2.34 -6.21 7.78
N ARG A 52 -3.30 -6.07 8.71
CA ARG A 52 -4.74 -5.99 8.40
C ARG A 52 -5.16 -4.72 7.67
N ASP A 53 -4.37 -3.65 7.78
CA ASP A 53 -4.65 -2.33 7.20
C ASP A 53 -3.95 -2.17 5.84
N VAL A 54 -3.48 -3.29 5.26
CA VAL A 54 -2.71 -3.36 4.02
C VAL A 54 -3.40 -4.29 3.04
N LYS A 55 -3.61 -3.83 1.80
CA LYS A 55 -4.05 -4.67 0.67
C LYS A 55 -2.87 -4.86 -0.28
N ILE A 56 -2.52 -6.11 -0.58
CA ILE A 56 -1.50 -6.41 -1.57
C ILE A 56 -2.09 -6.16 -2.95
N LEU A 57 -1.31 -5.48 -3.80
CA LEU A 57 -1.64 -5.35 -5.22
C LEU A 57 -0.75 -6.30 -6.02
N ASN A 58 -1.36 -7.03 -6.95
CA ASN A 58 -0.63 -7.68 -8.03
C ASN A 58 -0.57 -6.75 -9.27
N GLU A 59 0.18 -7.17 -10.28
CA GLU A 59 0.41 -6.38 -11.50
C GLU A 59 -0.89 -6.07 -12.24
N SER A 60 -1.75 -7.07 -12.45
CA SER A 60 -3.04 -6.86 -13.14
C SER A 60 -3.98 -5.89 -12.44
N GLN A 61 -3.97 -5.86 -11.09
CA GLN A 61 -4.72 -4.85 -10.33
C GLN A 61 -4.15 -3.44 -10.51
N ILE A 62 -2.82 -3.31 -10.57
CA ILE A 62 -2.16 -2.02 -10.81
C ILE A 62 -2.52 -1.53 -12.22
N GLU A 63 -2.40 -2.40 -13.23
CA GLU A 63 -2.76 -2.09 -14.62
C GLU A 63 -4.23 -1.72 -14.77
N SER A 64 -5.13 -2.45 -14.10
CA SER A 64 -6.56 -2.15 -14.09
C SER A 64 -6.86 -0.78 -13.50
N ILE A 65 -6.23 -0.43 -12.37
CA ILE A 65 -6.36 0.90 -11.75
C ILE A 65 -5.81 2.00 -12.68
N ALA A 66 -4.62 1.80 -13.25
CA ALA A 66 -4.01 2.75 -14.17
C ALA A 66 -4.86 2.98 -15.43
N SER A 67 -5.34 1.89 -16.04
CA SER A 67 -6.19 1.94 -17.24
C SER A 67 -7.52 2.64 -16.95
N SER A 68 -8.15 2.36 -15.80
CA SER A 68 -9.39 3.01 -15.38
C SER A 68 -9.21 4.52 -15.17
N LEU A 69 -8.06 4.93 -14.61
CA LEU A 69 -7.75 6.34 -14.40
C LEU A 69 -7.56 7.07 -15.74
N VAL A 70 -6.84 6.47 -16.68
CA VAL A 70 -6.67 7.02 -18.03
C VAL A 70 -8.03 7.20 -18.70
N ALA A 71 -8.89 6.18 -18.66
CA ALA A 71 -10.23 6.24 -19.24
C ALA A 71 -11.10 7.36 -18.63
N GLN A 72 -10.98 7.63 -17.33
CA GLN A 72 -11.69 8.74 -16.68
C GLN A 72 -11.17 10.10 -17.15
N THR A 73 -9.87 10.25 -17.38
CA THR A 73 -9.29 11.51 -17.86
C THR A 73 -9.67 11.81 -19.31
N SER A 74 -9.78 10.80 -20.16
CA SER A 74 -10.22 10.97 -21.56
C SER A 74 -11.73 11.27 -21.70
N ASN A 75 -12.53 11.00 -20.67
CA ASN A 75 -13.94 11.40 -20.64
C ASN A 75 -14.16 12.86 -20.18
N LEU A 76 -13.10 13.57 -19.77
CA LEU A 76 -13.16 14.97 -19.29
C LEU A 76 -12.61 15.96 -20.33
N GLY A 77 -12.79 15.70 -21.63
CA GLY A 77 -12.22 16.56 -22.66
C GLY A 77 -12.70 16.28 -24.08
N THR A 78 -13.98 16.54 -24.35
CA THR A 78 -14.44 17.03 -25.66
C THR A 78 -15.65 17.93 -25.43
N CYS A 79 -15.37 19.23 -25.23
CA CYS A 79 -16.26 20.33 -25.56
C CYS A 79 -15.51 21.19 -26.58
#